data_AF-A0A3M1BS83-F1
#
_entry.id   AF-A0A3M1BS83-F1
#
_cell.length_a   1.000
_cell.length_b   1.000
_cell.length_c   1.000
_cell.angle_alpha   90.00
_cell.angle_beta   90.00
_cell.angle_gamma   90.00
#
_symmetry.space_group_name_H-M   'P 1'
#
loop_
_entity.id
_entity.type
_entity.pdbx_description
1 polymer ?
#
loop_
_entity_poly.entity_id
_entity_poly.type
_entity_poly.pdbx_seq_one_letter_code
_entity_poly.pdbx_strand_id
1 'polypeptide(L)'
;MRGRLKKIIKDYDPYVILSLFFICLVGLVGIYSATFKGSPSPLFIKQSLYLVMGLFIMFFLSRLNFRTILDMAPAIYFLNLLLLVLVPLVGKTVYGAKRWIDLGPVSVQPSEFMKFSFLLFALYTLEHTKKFLSREGFILLIAFLLPAVLTLKQPDLGTAVTYGLILFLVLFLGGIRLKYFILSGISLFLVSPLLWHFLKDYQKARILAVLDPYEDYHGSGYQLIQSVIAIGSGGFLGKGFLQGTQSHLLFLPEKHTDFIFSVIAEEWGFLAGSILLLAPFVLFYRIVHYALDVPHPAERLYLGAFAGLWLFQTGVN
;
A
#
# COMPACT_ATOMS: atom_id res chain seq x y z
N MET A 1 4.73 36.22 -9.77
CA MET A 1 4.21 34.87 -9.41
C MET A 1 3.95 33.95 -10.60
N ARG A 2 3.25 34.38 -11.67
CA ARG A 2 2.92 33.52 -12.85
C ARG A 2 4.14 32.85 -13.53
N GLY A 3 5.29 33.53 -13.65
CA GLY A 3 6.50 32.97 -14.27
C GLY A 3 7.19 31.86 -13.44
N ARG A 4 7.13 31.97 -12.11
CA ARG A 4 7.71 30.97 -11.18
C ARG A 4 6.83 29.70 -11.15
N LEU A 5 5.51 29.86 -11.15
CA LEU A 5 4.56 28.74 -11.28
C LEU A 5 4.70 28.00 -12.61
N LYS A 6 4.86 28.72 -13.74
CA LYS A 6 5.07 28.08 -15.05
C LYS A 6 6.36 27.27 -15.13
N LYS A 7 7.44 27.74 -14.49
CA LYS A 7 8.72 27.00 -14.44
C LYS A 7 8.58 25.74 -13.58
N ILE A 8 7.94 25.86 -12.41
CA ILE A 8 7.64 24.74 -11.52
C ILE A 8 6.78 23.66 -12.20
N ILE A 9 5.73 24.04 -12.94
CA ILE A 9 4.87 23.07 -13.66
C ILE A 9 5.64 22.36 -14.79
N LYS A 10 6.66 23.00 -15.38
CA LYS A 10 7.47 22.44 -16.46
C LYS A 10 8.47 21.39 -15.96
N ASP A 11 8.81 21.41 -14.67
CA ASP A 11 9.78 20.49 -14.06
C ASP A 11 9.13 19.19 -13.56
N TYR A 12 7.79 19.10 -13.51
CA TYR A 12 7.10 17.87 -13.14
C TYR A 12 6.80 16.99 -14.35
N ASP A 13 6.87 15.67 -14.12
CA ASP A 13 6.50 14.67 -15.11
C ASP A 13 4.99 14.68 -15.40
N PRO A 14 4.56 15.03 -16.62
CA PRO A 14 3.15 15.00 -16.97
C PRO A 14 2.56 13.59 -16.89
N TYR A 15 3.34 12.53 -17.17
CA TYR A 15 2.83 11.16 -17.14
C TYR A 15 2.53 10.69 -15.71
N VAL A 16 3.37 11.05 -14.74
CA VAL A 16 3.13 10.75 -13.33
C VAL A 16 1.91 11.50 -12.83
N ILE A 17 1.83 12.81 -13.10
CA ILE A 17 0.69 13.63 -12.68
C ILE A 17 -0.61 13.10 -13.28
N LEU A 18 -0.66 12.90 -14.60
CA LEU A 18 -1.87 12.44 -15.28
C LEU A 18 -2.32 11.06 -14.78
N SER A 19 -1.39 10.13 -14.60
CA SER A 19 -1.71 8.78 -14.10
C SER A 19 -2.22 8.82 -12.65
N LEU A 20 -1.60 9.62 -11.78
CA LEU A 20 -2.07 9.83 -10.41
C LEU A 20 -3.48 10.43 -10.37
N PHE A 21 -3.71 11.53 -11.09
CA PHE A 21 -5.02 12.16 -11.14
C PHE A 21 -6.08 11.22 -11.74
N PHE A 22 -5.74 10.47 -12.78
CA PHE A 22 -6.63 9.49 -13.38
C PHE A 22 -7.05 8.41 -12.37
N ILE A 23 -6.09 7.78 -11.67
CA ILE A 23 -6.37 6.75 -10.65
C ILE A 23 -7.22 7.34 -9.52
N CYS A 24 -6.88 8.53 -9.02
CA CYS A 24 -7.62 9.18 -7.94
C CYS A 24 -9.06 9.51 -8.35
N LEU A 25 -9.27 10.04 -9.55
CA LEU A 25 -10.61 10.40 -10.04
C LEU A 25 -11.46 9.15 -10.30
N VAL A 26 -10.90 8.13 -10.95
CA VAL A 26 -11.61 6.87 -11.18
C VAL A 26 -11.95 6.19 -9.85
N GLY A 27 -11.03 6.19 -8.88
CA GLY A 27 -11.30 5.69 -7.53
C GLY A 27 -12.39 6.47 -6.81
N LEU A 28 -12.40 7.81 -6.93
CA LEU A 28 -13.44 8.67 -6.35
C LEU A 28 -14.82 8.38 -6.95
N VAL A 29 -14.88 8.20 -8.28
CA VAL A 29 -16.10 7.83 -9.02
C VAL A 29 -16.56 6.43 -8.64
N GLY A 30 -15.63 5.49 -8.48
CA GLY A 30 -15.92 4.15 -7.98
C GLY A 30 -16.54 4.17 -6.58
N ILE A 31 -15.97 4.95 -5.65
CA ILE A 31 -16.50 5.09 -4.28
C ILE A 31 -17.87 5.75 -4.28
N TYR A 32 -18.05 6.80 -5.10
CA TYR A 32 -19.35 7.41 -5.29
C TYR A 32 -20.37 6.37 -5.71
N SER A 33 -20.06 5.59 -6.74
CA SER A 33 -20.97 4.57 -7.27
C SER A 33 -21.26 3.47 -6.24
N ALA A 34 -20.23 2.87 -5.65
CA ALA A 34 -20.36 1.79 -4.68
C ALA A 34 -21.22 2.16 -3.46
N THR A 35 -21.27 3.44 -3.09
CA THR A 35 -21.95 3.94 -1.89
C THR A 35 -23.21 4.76 -2.18
N PHE A 36 -23.59 4.93 -3.45
CA PHE A 36 -24.72 5.76 -3.83
C PHE A 36 -26.06 5.16 -3.38
N LYS A 37 -26.83 5.93 -2.63
CA LYS A 37 -28.20 5.60 -2.20
C LYS A 37 -29.14 6.79 -2.38
N GLY A 38 -29.12 7.40 -3.57
CA GLY A 38 -29.92 8.60 -3.91
C GLY A 38 -29.30 9.94 -3.50
N SER A 39 -28.24 9.94 -2.68
CA SER A 39 -27.43 11.12 -2.36
C SER A 39 -25.96 10.73 -2.15
N PRO A 40 -25.00 11.68 -2.26
CA PRO A 40 -23.60 11.41 -1.99
C PRO A 40 -23.39 10.91 -0.56
N SER A 41 -22.71 9.77 -0.42
CA SER A 41 -22.46 9.20 0.90
C SER A 41 -21.47 10.04 1.70
N PRO A 42 -21.52 9.98 3.05
CA PRO A 42 -20.48 10.58 3.90
C PRO A 42 -19.07 10.06 3.59
N LEU A 43 -18.94 8.83 3.11
CA LEU A 43 -17.67 8.23 2.69
C LEU A 43 -17.09 8.93 1.45
N PHE A 44 -17.92 9.20 0.45
CA PHE A 44 -17.51 9.96 -0.74
C PHE A 44 -17.04 11.38 -0.38
N ILE A 45 -17.75 12.06 0.52
CA ILE A 45 -17.37 13.39 1.01
C ILE A 45 -16.03 13.31 1.74
N LYS A 46 -15.88 12.35 2.65
CA LYS A 46 -14.63 12.14 3.40
C LYS A 46 -13.45 11.82 2.48
N GLN A 47 -13.64 10.97 1.47
CA GLN A 47 -12.61 10.65 0.49
C GLN A 47 -12.23 11.87 -0.38
N SER A 48 -13.21 12.69 -0.76
CA SER A 48 -12.96 13.93 -1.50
C SER A 48 -12.08 14.89 -0.68
N LEU A 49 -12.37 15.03 0.62
CA LEU A 49 -11.54 15.82 1.54
C LEU A 49 -10.12 15.25 1.65
N TYR A 50 -9.98 13.92 1.79
CA TYR A 50 -8.67 13.26 1.84
C TYR A 50 -7.87 13.42 0.55
N LEU A 51 -8.51 13.39 -0.62
CA LEU A 51 -7.84 13.65 -1.89
C LEU A 51 -7.29 15.08 -1.94
N VAL A 52 -8.10 16.08 -1.57
CA VAL A 52 -7.65 17.49 -1.53
C VAL A 52 -6.51 17.68 -0.53
N MET A 53 -6.63 17.12 0.68
CA MET A 53 -5.57 17.15 1.69
C MET A 53 -4.29 16.46 1.20
N GLY A 54 -4.41 15.30 0.55
CA GLY A 54 -3.28 14.55 0.01
C GLY A 54 -2.56 15.31 -1.10
N LEU A 55 -3.29 15.95 -2.02
CA LEU A 55 -2.72 16.82 -3.06
C LEU A 55 -1.98 18.02 -2.45
N PHE A 56 -2.53 18.61 -1.39
CA PHE A 56 -1.87 19.70 -0.66
C PHE A 56 -0.56 19.21 -0.02
N ILE A 57 -0.60 18.11 0.75
CA ILE A 57 0.59 17.51 1.38
C ILE A 57 1.65 17.17 0.33
N MET A 58 1.26 16.51 -0.77
CA MET A 58 2.15 16.18 -1.89
C MET A 58 2.83 17.43 -2.45
N PHE A 59 2.09 18.52 -2.65
CA PHE A 59 2.64 19.77 -3.13
C PHE A 59 3.72 20.33 -2.20
N PHE A 60 3.51 20.34 -0.87
CA PHE A 60 4.53 20.81 0.08
C PHE A 60 5.73 19.86 0.19
N LEU A 61 5.49 18.55 0.28
CA LEU A 61 6.57 17.56 0.34
C LEU A 61 7.46 17.61 -0.91
N SER A 62 6.89 17.86 -2.08
CA SER A 62 7.65 18.02 -3.33
C SER A 62 8.63 19.21 -3.34
N ARG A 63 8.54 20.11 -2.35
CA ARG A 63 9.45 21.25 -2.18
C ARG A 63 10.59 20.99 -1.22
N LEU A 64 10.54 19.88 -0.49
CA LEU A 64 11.58 19.50 0.45
C LEU A 64 12.72 18.80 -0.29
N ASN A 65 13.95 19.06 0.14
CA ASN A 65 15.10 18.33 -0.37
C ASN A 65 15.10 16.92 0.22
N PHE A 66 15.25 15.89 -0.63
CA PHE A 66 15.32 14.50 -0.20
C PHE A 66 16.41 14.27 0.84
N ARG A 67 17.58 14.93 0.72
CA ARG A 67 18.67 14.81 1.69
C ARG A 67 18.25 15.25 3.09
N THR A 68 17.53 16.36 3.20
CA THR A 68 17.00 16.84 4.49
C THR A 68 16.05 15.83 5.11
N ILE A 69 15.19 15.20 4.30
CA ILE A 69 14.29 14.14 4.77
C ILE A 69 15.07 12.92 5.25
N LEU A 70 16.11 12.52 4.50
CA LEU A 70 16.95 11.37 4.84
C LEU A 70 17.75 11.59 6.12
N ASP A 71 18.30 12.78 6.33
CA ASP A 71 19.03 13.13 7.56
C ASP A 71 18.07 13.14 8.78
N MET A 72 16.78 13.43 8.57
CA MET A 72 15.73 13.34 9.59
C MET A 72 15.18 11.92 9.80
N ALA A 73 15.60 10.93 9.01
CA ALA A 73 15.01 9.59 9.01
C ALA A 73 14.98 8.91 10.40
N PRO A 74 16.02 8.99 11.25
CA PRO A 74 15.96 8.46 12.62
C PRO A 74 14.83 9.08 13.44
N ALA A 75 14.68 10.40 13.41
CA ALA A 75 13.64 11.10 14.15
C ALA A 75 12.23 10.70 13.66
N ILE A 76 12.05 10.65 12.33
CA ILE A 76 10.78 10.24 11.70
C ILE A 76 10.45 8.79 12.06
N TYR A 77 11.43 7.89 12.06
CA TYR A 77 11.26 6.48 12.42
C TYR A 77 10.83 6.31 13.87
N PHE A 78 11.57 6.89 14.83
CA PHE A 78 11.27 6.73 16.25
C PHE A 78 9.96 7.41 16.65
N LEU A 79 9.61 8.54 16.02
CA LEU A 79 8.29 9.16 16.21
C LEU A 79 7.17 8.22 15.74
N ASN A 80 7.28 7.61 14.57
CA ASN A 80 6.26 6.68 14.08
C ASN A 80 6.23 5.37 14.89
N LEU A 81 7.38 4.92 15.40
CA LEU A 81 7.45 3.78 16.31
C LEU A 81 6.71 4.08 17.62
N LEU A 82 6.92 5.27 18.18
CA LEU A 82 6.19 5.73 19.36
C LEU A 82 4.68 5.76 19.09
N LEU A 83 4.25 6.33 17.97
CA LEU A 83 2.83 6.33 17.60
C LEU A 83 2.28 4.91 17.49
N LEU A 84 3.02 3.98 16.87
CA LEU A 84 2.62 2.58 16.74
C LEU A 84 2.48 1.88 18.10
N VAL A 85 3.33 2.20 19.07
CA VAL A 85 3.25 1.72 20.45
C VAL A 85 2.06 2.35 21.19
N LEU A 86 1.68 3.59 20.88
CA LEU A 86 0.56 4.27 21.51
C LEU A 86 -0.80 3.79 21.01
N VAL A 87 -0.92 3.33 19.75
CA VAL A 87 -2.18 2.91 19.14
C VAL A 87 -3.00 1.93 19.99
N PRO A 88 -2.45 0.87 20.60
CA PRO A 88 -3.24 -0.04 21.43
C PRO A 88 -3.86 0.64 22.67
N LEU A 89 -3.23 1.71 23.16
CA LEU A 89 -3.65 2.45 24.36
C LEU A 89 -4.75 3.47 24.03
N VAL A 90 -4.52 4.31 23.01
CA VAL A 90 -5.40 5.45 22.68
C VAL A 90 -6.28 5.25 21.45
N GLY A 91 -6.01 4.19 20.68
CA GLY A 91 -6.66 3.95 19.40
C GLY A 91 -8.08 3.41 19.52
N LYS A 92 -8.86 3.64 18.48
CA LYS A 92 -10.23 3.17 18.34
C LYS A 92 -10.26 1.74 17.82
N THR A 93 -11.16 0.91 18.35
CA THR A 93 -11.39 -0.44 17.83
C THR A 93 -12.20 -0.33 16.54
N VAL A 94 -11.61 -0.79 15.43
CA VAL A 94 -12.25 -0.87 14.11
C VAL A 94 -12.07 -2.31 13.63
N TYR A 95 -13.16 -2.98 13.23
CA TYR A 95 -13.16 -4.41 12.86
C TYR A 95 -12.48 -5.33 13.90
N GLY A 96 -12.67 -5.06 15.19
CA GLY A 96 -12.10 -5.87 16.28
C GLY A 96 -10.62 -5.62 16.58
N ALA A 97 -9.96 -4.67 15.90
CA ALA A 97 -8.57 -4.32 16.13
C ALA A 97 -8.38 -2.82 16.39
N LYS A 98 -7.51 -2.47 17.33
CA LYS A 98 -7.06 -1.08 17.54
C LYS A 98 -5.86 -0.80 16.63
N ARG A 99 -6.11 -0.12 15.52
CA ARG A 99 -5.10 0.25 14.50
C ARG A 99 -5.07 1.74 14.17
N TRP A 100 -6.16 2.45 14.51
CA TRP A 100 -6.40 3.82 14.06
C TRP A 100 -6.42 4.78 15.25
N ILE A 101 -5.75 5.92 15.08
CA ILE A 101 -5.85 7.08 15.97
C ILE A 101 -6.84 8.05 15.35
N ASP A 102 -7.89 8.36 16.09
CA ASP A 102 -8.92 9.31 15.68
C ASP A 102 -8.49 10.72 16.11
N LEU A 103 -8.29 11.62 15.14
CA LEU A 103 -7.94 13.02 15.36
C LEU A 103 -9.15 13.95 15.13
N GLY A 104 -10.37 13.40 15.15
CA GLY A 104 -11.62 14.13 14.90
C GLY A 104 -12.09 13.92 13.45
N PRO A 105 -11.89 14.89 12.53
CA PRO A 105 -12.31 14.72 11.14
C PRO A 105 -11.44 13.73 10.35
N VAL A 106 -10.24 13.42 10.84
CA VAL A 106 -9.24 12.59 10.17
C VAL A 106 -8.86 11.42 11.08
N SER A 107 -8.78 10.24 10.49
CA SER A 107 -8.28 9.03 11.14
C SER A 107 -6.91 8.66 10.55
N VAL A 108 -5.92 8.43 11.40
CA VAL A 108 -4.54 8.14 11.00
C VAL A 108 -4.20 6.71 11.42
N GLN A 109 -3.59 5.94 10.52
CA GLN A 109 -3.06 4.62 10.80
C GLN A 109 -1.52 4.68 10.87
N PRO A 110 -0.91 4.68 12.07
CA PRO A 110 0.54 4.83 12.21
C PRO A 110 1.36 3.77 11.48
N SER A 111 0.81 2.57 11.28
CA SER A 111 1.49 1.49 10.57
C SER A 111 1.75 1.81 9.09
N GLU A 112 0.92 2.68 8.48
CA GLU A 112 1.13 3.17 7.11
C GLU A 112 2.33 4.11 7.02
N PHE A 113 2.41 5.08 7.94
CA PHE A 113 3.56 6.00 8.02
C PHE A 113 4.85 5.27 8.38
N MET A 114 4.75 4.23 9.20
CA MET A 114 5.88 3.38 9.55
C MET A 114 6.53 2.70 8.32
N LYS A 115 5.77 2.39 7.25
CA LYS A 115 6.36 1.83 6.01
C LYS A 115 7.37 2.79 5.40
N PHE A 116 6.98 4.06 5.24
CA PHE A 116 7.82 5.10 4.67
C PHE A 116 8.97 5.48 5.60
N SER A 117 8.72 5.60 6.91
CA SER A 117 9.78 5.93 7.87
C SER A 117 10.80 4.80 8.01
N PHE A 118 10.37 3.53 7.95
CA PHE A 118 11.26 2.38 7.95
C PHE A 118 12.10 2.34 6.68
N LEU A 119 11.52 2.58 5.49
CA LEU A 119 12.27 2.70 4.25
C LEU A 119 13.37 3.78 4.36
N LEU A 120 13.02 4.98 4.81
CA LEU A 120 13.99 6.07 5.00
C LEU A 120 15.09 5.71 6.02
N PHE A 121 14.70 5.11 7.15
CA PHE A 121 15.66 4.69 8.18
C PHE A 121 16.60 3.58 7.68
N ALA A 122 16.07 2.67 6.87
CA ALA A 122 16.86 1.60 6.29
C ALA A 122 17.91 2.17 5.33
N LEU A 123 17.53 3.12 4.47
CA LEU A 123 18.44 3.82 3.58
C LEU A 123 19.50 4.62 4.35
N TYR A 124 19.08 5.39 5.37
CA TYR A 124 19.99 6.13 6.24
C TYR A 124 21.04 5.21 6.86
N THR A 125 20.62 4.05 7.37
CA THR A 125 21.52 3.07 7.99
C THR A 125 22.50 2.45 6.97
N LEU A 126 22.05 2.20 5.73
CA LEU A 126 22.89 1.71 4.64
C LEU A 126 23.83 2.77 4.05
N GLU A 127 23.57 4.06 4.20
CA GLU A 127 24.59 5.07 3.84
C GLU A 127 25.82 4.98 4.76
N HIS A 128 25.61 4.53 6.01
CA HIS A 128 26.66 4.44 7.02
C HIS A 128 27.37 3.07 7.04
N THR A 129 26.93 2.08 6.25
CA THR A 129 27.65 0.80 6.08
C THR A 129 27.37 0.13 4.73
N LYS A 130 28.34 -0.64 4.22
CA LYS A 130 28.14 -1.49 3.03
C LYS A 130 28.11 -3.00 3.35
N LYS A 131 28.14 -3.38 4.63
CA LYS A 131 28.21 -4.79 5.05
C LYS A 131 26.93 -5.19 5.81
N PHE A 132 26.34 -6.32 5.46
CA PHE A 132 25.14 -6.83 6.16
C PHE A 132 25.47 -7.57 7.46
N LEU A 133 26.59 -8.30 7.51
CA LEU A 133 27.12 -8.92 8.73
C LEU A 133 27.92 -7.88 9.54
N SER A 134 27.30 -6.75 9.83
CA SER A 134 27.87 -5.66 10.62
C SER A 134 26.87 -5.20 11.68
N ARG A 135 27.33 -4.31 12.57
CA ARG A 135 26.49 -3.66 13.58
C ARG A 135 25.23 -3.05 12.96
N GLU A 136 25.36 -2.43 11.79
CA GLU A 136 24.25 -1.76 11.12
C GLU A 136 23.26 -2.75 10.50
N GLY A 137 23.70 -3.92 10.02
CA GLY A 137 22.78 -4.98 9.61
C GLY A 137 21.95 -5.52 10.79
N PHE A 138 22.55 -5.58 11.98
CA PHE A 138 21.80 -5.89 13.21
C PHE A 138 20.82 -4.77 13.59
N ILE A 139 21.20 -3.50 13.42
CA ILE A 139 20.29 -2.35 13.61
C ILE A 139 19.11 -2.41 12.64
N LEU A 140 19.35 -2.72 11.36
CA LEU A 140 18.30 -2.90 10.36
C LEU A 140 17.34 -4.03 10.72
N LEU A 141 17.87 -5.15 11.20
CA LEU A 141 17.06 -6.29 11.63
C LEU A 141 16.16 -5.91 12.81
N ILE A 142 16.69 -5.20 13.82
CA ILE A 142 15.89 -4.69 14.94
C ILE A 142 14.85 -3.67 14.44
N ALA A 143 15.26 -2.75 13.57
CA ALA A 143 14.37 -1.72 13.03
C ALA A 143 13.23 -2.30 12.18
N PHE A 144 13.41 -3.48 11.60
CA PHE A 144 12.35 -4.27 10.97
C PHE A 144 11.50 -5.02 12.00
N LEU A 145 12.13 -5.77 12.91
CA LEU A 145 11.43 -6.66 13.83
C LEU A 145 10.51 -5.90 14.79
N LEU A 146 10.93 -4.73 15.29
CA LEU A 146 10.13 -3.92 16.20
C LEU A 146 8.74 -3.57 15.65
N PRO A 147 8.62 -2.86 14.50
CA PRO A 147 7.32 -2.55 13.94
C PRO A 147 6.56 -3.79 13.47
N ALA A 148 7.24 -4.80 12.93
CA ALA A 148 6.59 -6.04 12.48
C ALA A 148 5.91 -6.80 13.64
N VAL A 149 6.58 -6.92 14.79
CA VAL A 149 6.00 -7.57 15.97
C VAL A 149 4.83 -6.75 16.53
N LEU A 150 4.96 -5.41 16.55
CA LEU A 150 3.89 -4.53 17.02
C LEU A 150 2.64 -4.61 16.13
N THR A 151 2.79 -4.63 14.80
CA THR A 151 1.64 -4.76 13.89
C THR A 151 1.01 -6.15 13.90
N LEU A 152 1.81 -7.21 14.07
CA LEU A 152 1.29 -8.56 14.28
C LEU A 152 0.44 -8.68 15.56
N LYS A 153 0.82 -7.95 16.63
CA LYS A 153 -0.02 -7.82 17.84
C LYS A 153 -1.31 -7.04 17.60
N GLN A 154 -1.37 -6.21 16.56
CA GLN A 154 -2.56 -5.48 16.10
C GLN A 154 -3.39 -6.30 15.07
N PRO A 155 -3.41 -7.62 15.19
CA PRO A 155 -3.76 -8.59 14.13
C PRO A 155 -3.49 -8.22 12.64
N ASP A 156 -2.47 -7.43 12.30
CA ASP A 156 -2.24 -6.93 10.93
C ASP A 156 -1.06 -7.63 10.22
N LEU A 157 -1.36 -8.80 9.63
CA LEU A 157 -0.35 -9.60 8.93
C LEU A 157 0.14 -8.94 7.64
N GLY A 158 -0.76 -8.32 6.87
CA GLY A 158 -0.41 -7.69 5.59
C GLY A 158 0.62 -6.57 5.74
N THR A 159 0.45 -5.73 6.78
CA THR A 159 1.42 -4.68 7.06
C THR A 159 2.77 -5.23 7.52
N ALA A 160 2.78 -6.28 8.34
CA ALA A 160 4.03 -6.92 8.78
C ALA A 160 4.82 -7.53 7.60
N VAL A 161 4.13 -8.20 6.67
CA VAL A 161 4.73 -8.72 5.43
C VAL A 161 5.30 -7.58 4.59
N THR A 162 4.60 -6.45 4.54
CA THR A 162 5.05 -5.27 3.79
C THR A 162 6.34 -4.68 4.34
N TYR A 163 6.56 -4.66 5.66
CA TYR A 163 7.86 -4.27 6.23
C TYR A 163 8.98 -5.23 5.81
N GLY A 164 8.69 -6.53 5.75
CA GLY A 164 9.63 -7.54 5.27
C GLY A 164 10.00 -7.33 3.80
N LEU A 165 9.01 -6.97 2.97
CA LEU A 165 9.23 -6.60 1.58
C LEU A 165 10.11 -5.34 1.45
N ILE A 166 9.88 -4.30 2.26
CA ILE A 166 10.72 -3.10 2.25
C ILE A 166 12.17 -3.45 2.57
N LEU A 167 12.40 -4.25 3.62
CA LEU A 167 13.73 -4.72 3.97
C LEU A 167 14.36 -5.53 2.82
N PHE A 168 13.58 -6.45 2.23
CA PHE A 168 14.01 -7.23 1.07
C PHE A 168 14.44 -6.33 -0.09
N LEU A 169 13.60 -5.39 -0.51
CA LEU A 169 13.84 -4.51 -1.65
C LEU A 169 15.08 -3.64 -1.41
N VAL A 170 15.20 -3.04 -0.24
CA VAL A 170 16.33 -2.18 0.12
C VAL A 170 17.65 -2.96 0.13
N LEU A 171 17.67 -4.17 0.70
CA LEU A 171 18.87 -5.02 0.72
C LEU A 171 19.21 -5.58 -0.66
N PHE A 172 18.20 -6.00 -1.42
CA PHE A 172 18.36 -6.59 -2.74
C PHE A 172 18.92 -5.56 -3.72
N LEU A 173 18.29 -4.38 -3.80
CA LEU A 173 18.77 -3.26 -4.61
C LEU A 173 20.09 -2.69 -4.07
N GLY A 174 20.32 -2.78 -2.77
CA GLY A 174 21.58 -2.44 -2.11
C GLY A 174 22.76 -3.37 -2.45
N GLY A 175 22.53 -4.42 -3.24
CA GLY A 175 23.59 -5.30 -3.75
C GLY A 175 23.95 -6.48 -2.84
N ILE A 176 23.09 -6.82 -1.86
CA ILE A 176 23.27 -8.05 -1.09
C ILE A 176 23.15 -9.26 -2.01
N ARG A 177 24.07 -10.22 -1.85
CA ARG A 177 24.14 -11.40 -2.72
C ARG A 177 22.85 -12.22 -2.67
N LEU A 178 22.32 -12.56 -3.84
CA LEU A 178 21.08 -13.34 -4.01
C LEU A 178 21.03 -14.61 -3.13
N LYS A 179 22.17 -15.27 -2.92
CA LYS A 179 22.27 -16.46 -2.07
C LYS A 179 21.68 -16.29 -0.67
N TYR A 180 21.78 -15.11 -0.06
CA TYR A 180 21.25 -14.87 1.29
C TYR A 180 19.72 -14.84 1.30
N PHE A 181 19.11 -14.34 0.22
CA PHE A 181 17.67 -14.34 0.04
C PHE A 181 17.12 -15.74 -0.27
N ILE A 182 17.85 -16.52 -1.07
CA ILE A 182 17.49 -17.93 -1.32
C ILE A 182 17.57 -18.71 -0.01
N LEU A 183 18.66 -18.55 0.75
CA LEU A 183 18.83 -19.21 2.05
C LEU A 183 17.73 -18.81 3.05
N SER A 184 17.37 -17.53 3.13
CA SER A 184 16.28 -17.09 4.01
C SER A 184 14.92 -17.64 3.56
N GLY A 185 14.67 -17.71 2.25
CA GLY A 185 13.46 -18.32 1.68
C GLY A 185 13.36 -19.82 1.98
N ILE A 186 14.44 -20.58 1.78
CA ILE A 186 14.51 -22.01 2.14
C ILE A 186 14.30 -22.18 3.64
N SER A 187 14.94 -21.35 4.46
CA SER A 187 14.78 -21.40 5.92
C SER A 187 13.33 -21.15 6.34
N LEU A 188 12.66 -20.15 5.74
CA LEU A 188 11.25 -19.86 6.00
C LEU A 188 10.35 -21.00 5.55
N PHE A 189 10.62 -21.60 4.39
CA PHE A 189 9.87 -22.75 3.89
C PHE A 189 9.98 -23.95 4.83
N LEU A 190 11.18 -24.29 5.30
CA LEU A 190 11.41 -25.39 6.24
C LEU A 190 10.71 -25.16 7.59
N VAL A 191 10.61 -23.90 8.03
CA VAL A 191 9.95 -23.52 9.29
C VAL A 191 8.44 -23.32 9.10
N SER A 192 7.93 -23.25 7.87
CA SER A 192 6.51 -22.98 7.59
C SER A 192 5.52 -23.97 8.24
N PRO A 193 5.79 -25.29 8.35
CA PRO A 193 4.88 -26.19 9.06
C PRO A 193 4.78 -25.85 10.56
N LEU A 194 5.88 -25.39 11.17
CA LEU A 194 5.88 -24.92 12.55
C LEU A 194 5.09 -23.61 12.68
N LEU A 195 5.29 -22.67 11.75
CA LEU A 195 4.54 -21.40 11.73
C LEU A 195 3.03 -21.62 11.63
N TRP A 196 2.59 -22.64 10.89
CA TRP A 196 1.17 -23.00 10.78
C TRP A 196 0.51 -23.20 12.15
N HIS A 197 1.21 -23.81 13.12
CA HIS A 197 0.68 -24.01 14.46
C HIS A 197 0.51 -22.72 15.26
N PHE A 198 1.29 -21.68 14.95
CA PHE A 198 1.21 -20.36 15.59
C PHE A 198 0.22 -19.41 14.91
N LEU A 199 -0.27 -19.75 13.72
CA LEU A 199 -1.29 -18.96 13.03
C LEU A 199 -2.65 -19.08 13.72
N LYS A 200 -3.31 -17.95 13.89
CA LYS A 200 -4.70 -17.87 14.34
C LYS A 200 -5.63 -18.43 13.26
N ASP A 201 -6.81 -18.88 13.66
CA ASP A 201 -7.76 -19.53 12.73
C ASP A 201 -8.14 -18.62 11.54
N TYR A 202 -8.35 -17.32 11.78
CA TYR A 202 -8.63 -16.37 10.70
C TYR A 202 -7.45 -16.22 9.71
N GLN A 203 -6.21 -16.40 10.16
CA GLN A 203 -5.02 -16.31 9.29
C GLN A 203 -4.92 -17.56 8.42
N LYS A 204 -5.18 -18.74 8.99
CA LYS A 204 -5.27 -20.00 8.25
C LYS A 204 -6.39 -19.97 7.22
N ALA A 205 -7.57 -19.51 7.62
CA ALA A 205 -8.72 -19.36 6.72
C ALA A 205 -8.40 -18.48 5.51
N ARG A 206 -7.69 -17.35 5.71
CA ARG A 206 -7.24 -16.51 4.59
C ARG A 206 -6.26 -17.22 3.65
N ILE A 207 -5.32 -18.01 4.18
CA ILE A 207 -4.37 -18.77 3.35
C ILE A 207 -5.10 -19.85 2.55
N LEU A 208 -6.00 -20.58 3.19
CA LEU A 208 -6.78 -21.65 2.54
C LEU A 208 -7.72 -21.07 1.49
N ALA A 209 -8.40 -19.95 1.77
CA ALA A 209 -9.29 -19.29 0.81
C ALA A 209 -8.56 -18.83 -0.47
N VAL A 210 -7.26 -18.55 -0.40
CA VAL A 210 -6.45 -18.24 -1.60
C VAL A 210 -6.15 -19.49 -2.42
N LEU A 211 -5.96 -20.64 -1.76
CA LEU A 211 -5.63 -21.92 -2.42
C LEU A 211 -6.89 -22.59 -2.99
N ASP A 212 -7.96 -22.65 -2.20
CA ASP A 212 -9.27 -23.14 -2.62
C ASP A 212 -10.38 -22.27 -1.99
N PRO A 213 -10.85 -21.24 -2.71
CA PRO A 213 -11.94 -20.41 -2.21
C PRO A 213 -13.30 -21.13 -2.17
N TYR A 214 -13.43 -22.28 -2.83
CA TYR A 214 -14.71 -23.00 -2.92
C TYR A 214 -14.94 -23.95 -1.74
N GLU A 215 -13.89 -24.33 -0.99
CA GLU A 215 -14.06 -25.12 0.25
C GLU A 215 -14.90 -24.40 1.30
N ASP A 216 -14.78 -23.07 1.40
CA ASP A 216 -15.55 -22.22 2.32
C ASP A 216 -16.27 -21.10 1.56
N TYR A 217 -17.25 -21.51 0.74
CA TYR A 217 -18.03 -20.61 -0.11
C TYR A 217 -18.85 -19.57 0.68
N HIS A 218 -19.26 -19.85 1.92
CA HIS A 218 -20.07 -18.92 2.75
C HIS A 218 -19.23 -18.06 3.70
N GLY A 219 -17.98 -18.44 3.95
CA GLY A 219 -17.09 -17.73 4.87
C GLY A 219 -16.02 -16.93 4.13
N SER A 220 -14.78 -17.39 4.27
CA SER A 220 -13.59 -16.67 3.83
C SER A 220 -13.45 -16.55 2.30
N GLY A 221 -13.98 -17.51 1.54
CA GLY A 221 -13.92 -17.51 0.07
C GLY A 221 -15.02 -16.70 -0.62
N TYR A 222 -16.12 -16.40 0.08
CA TYR A 222 -17.29 -15.72 -0.49
C TYR A 222 -16.94 -14.41 -1.20
N GLN A 223 -16.17 -13.55 -0.52
CA GLN A 223 -15.83 -12.23 -1.04
C GLN A 223 -14.97 -12.31 -2.31
N LEU A 224 -14.02 -13.25 -2.35
CA LEU A 224 -13.15 -13.47 -3.51
C LEU A 224 -13.95 -13.99 -4.70
N ILE A 225 -14.87 -14.94 -4.49
CA ILE A 225 -15.68 -15.49 -5.58
C ILE A 225 -16.63 -14.43 -6.13
N GLN A 226 -17.28 -13.66 -5.27
CA GLN A 226 -18.17 -12.57 -5.70
C GLN A 226 -17.44 -11.47 -6.45
N SER A 227 -16.18 -11.18 -6.09
CA SER A 227 -15.38 -10.18 -6.81
C SER A 227 -15.06 -10.62 -8.23
N VAL A 228 -14.74 -11.90 -8.43
CA VAL A 228 -14.53 -12.50 -9.76
C VAL A 228 -15.81 -12.51 -10.58
N ILE A 229 -16.94 -12.89 -9.98
CA ILE A 229 -18.25 -12.86 -10.65
C ILE A 229 -18.63 -11.43 -11.06
N ALA A 230 -18.41 -10.44 -10.19
CA ALA A 230 -18.68 -9.03 -10.49
C ALA A 230 -17.88 -8.56 -11.71
N ILE A 231 -16.57 -8.81 -11.74
CA ILE A 231 -15.69 -8.49 -12.88
C ILE A 231 -16.21 -9.17 -14.15
N GLY A 232 -16.48 -10.49 -14.10
CA GLY A 232 -16.96 -11.25 -15.26
C GLY A 232 -18.31 -10.75 -15.79
N SER A 233 -19.21 -10.34 -14.88
CA SER A 233 -20.54 -9.87 -15.24
C SER A 233 -20.55 -8.50 -15.93
N GLY A 234 -19.47 -7.72 -15.83
CA GLY A 234 -19.32 -6.44 -16.52
C GLY A 234 -19.17 -6.58 -18.04
N GLY A 235 -18.79 -7.75 -18.54
CA GLY A 235 -18.55 -7.94 -19.98
C GLY A 235 -17.51 -6.96 -20.55
N PHE A 236 -17.58 -6.68 -21.86
CA PHE A 236 -16.57 -5.83 -22.50
C PHE A 236 -16.73 -4.33 -22.21
N LEU A 237 -17.97 -3.83 -22.20
CA LEU A 237 -18.32 -2.40 -22.08
C LEU A 237 -18.87 -1.98 -20.71
N GLY A 238 -19.15 -2.94 -19.83
CA GLY A 238 -19.75 -2.67 -18.52
C GLY A 238 -21.26 -2.77 -18.54
N LYS A 239 -21.86 -2.82 -17.36
CA LYS A 239 -23.32 -2.73 -17.18
C LYS A 239 -23.86 -1.31 -17.25
N GLY A 240 -22.98 -0.30 -17.10
CA GLY A 240 -23.34 1.10 -16.98
C GLY A 240 -23.15 1.64 -15.56
N PHE A 241 -22.91 2.94 -15.47
CA PHE A 241 -22.67 3.65 -14.21
C PHE A 241 -23.88 3.53 -13.27
N LEU A 242 -23.64 3.15 -12.01
CA LEU A 242 -24.67 2.87 -10.98
C LEU A 242 -25.56 1.65 -11.27
N GLN A 243 -25.24 0.83 -12.28
CA GLN A 243 -26.02 -0.36 -12.64
C GLN A 243 -25.36 -1.69 -12.24
N GLY A 244 -24.35 -1.66 -11.37
CA GLY A 244 -23.67 -2.86 -10.88
C GLY A 244 -24.59 -3.73 -10.01
N THR A 245 -25.06 -4.86 -10.52
CA THR A 245 -25.99 -5.72 -9.78
C THR A 245 -25.32 -6.38 -8.57
N GLN A 246 -24.07 -6.84 -8.68
CA GLN A 246 -23.36 -7.50 -7.57
C GLN A 246 -22.92 -6.48 -6.51
N SER A 247 -22.44 -5.34 -6.98
CA SER A 247 -21.98 -4.25 -6.13
C SER A 247 -23.11 -3.57 -5.35
N HIS A 248 -24.30 -3.36 -5.95
CA HIS A 248 -25.40 -2.63 -5.29
C HIS A 248 -26.30 -3.53 -4.43
N LEU A 249 -26.40 -4.83 -4.72
CA LEU A 249 -27.21 -5.78 -3.95
C LEU A 249 -26.54 -6.33 -2.68
N LEU A 250 -25.44 -5.71 -2.24
CA LEU A 250 -24.71 -6.06 -0.99
C LEU A 250 -24.13 -7.48 -0.95
N PHE A 251 -23.99 -8.15 -2.10
CA PHE A 251 -23.24 -9.42 -2.20
C PHE A 251 -21.73 -9.25 -1.94
N LEU A 252 -21.25 -8.00 -1.89
CA LEU A 252 -19.88 -7.64 -1.52
C LEU A 252 -19.90 -6.78 -0.23
N PRO A 253 -19.63 -7.37 0.96
CA PRO A 253 -19.68 -6.66 2.24
C PRO A 253 -18.74 -5.46 2.32
N GLU A 254 -17.56 -5.54 1.71
CA GLU A 254 -16.48 -4.53 1.75
C GLU A 254 -16.17 -3.94 0.35
N LYS A 255 -17.21 -3.73 -0.46
CA LYS A 255 -17.13 -3.22 -1.85
C LYS A 255 -16.42 -1.86 -2.03
N HIS A 256 -16.29 -1.08 -0.96
CA HIS A 256 -15.79 0.28 -0.98
C HIS A 256 -14.34 0.40 -0.47
N THR A 257 -13.75 -0.71 -0.01
CA THR A 257 -12.34 -0.81 0.37
C THR A 257 -11.63 -1.79 -0.57
N ASP A 258 -11.67 -3.08 -0.27
CA ASP A 258 -10.77 -4.10 -0.82
C ASP A 258 -11.23 -4.59 -2.20
N PHE A 259 -12.48 -4.29 -2.60
CA PHE A 259 -13.08 -4.77 -3.86
C PHE A 259 -13.54 -3.65 -4.80
N ILE A 260 -13.02 -2.43 -4.62
CA ILE A 260 -13.42 -1.27 -5.45
C ILE A 260 -13.15 -1.48 -6.94
N PHE A 261 -12.07 -2.22 -7.27
CA PHE A 261 -11.74 -2.58 -8.65
C PHE A 261 -12.84 -3.42 -9.29
N SER A 262 -13.40 -4.38 -8.55
CA SER A 262 -14.50 -5.23 -9.03
C SER A 262 -15.77 -4.43 -9.33
N VAL A 263 -16.06 -3.39 -8.53
CA VAL A 263 -17.17 -2.47 -8.81
C VAL A 263 -16.94 -1.72 -10.11
N ILE A 264 -15.74 -1.16 -10.30
CA ILE A 264 -15.39 -0.40 -11.50
C ILE A 264 -15.44 -1.31 -12.73
N ALA A 265 -14.89 -2.52 -12.65
CA ALA A 265 -14.91 -3.49 -13.73
C ALA A 265 -16.33 -3.99 -14.07
N GLU A 266 -17.19 -4.17 -13.07
CA GLU A 266 -18.60 -4.54 -13.30
C GLU A 266 -19.35 -3.42 -14.06
N GLU A 267 -19.18 -2.16 -13.63
CA GLU A 267 -19.94 -1.05 -14.17
C GLU A 267 -19.39 -0.51 -15.50
N TRP A 268 -18.07 -0.50 -15.68
CA TRP A 268 -17.40 0.12 -16.84
C TRP A 268 -16.76 -0.92 -17.79
N GLY A 269 -16.79 -2.19 -17.40
CA GLY A 269 -16.38 -3.31 -18.25
C GLY A 269 -14.87 -3.54 -18.32
N PHE A 270 -14.53 -4.59 -19.06
CA PHE A 270 -13.15 -5.03 -19.27
C PHE A 270 -12.25 -3.93 -19.85
N LEU A 271 -12.73 -3.11 -20.79
CA LEU A 271 -11.92 -2.08 -21.42
C LEU A 271 -11.46 -1.01 -20.42
N ALA A 272 -12.41 -0.46 -19.66
CA ALA A 272 -12.11 0.55 -18.65
C ALA A 272 -11.29 -0.02 -17.50
N GLY A 273 -11.60 -1.24 -17.06
CA GLY A 273 -10.80 -1.97 -16.06
C GLY A 273 -9.35 -2.15 -16.51
N SER A 274 -9.13 -2.52 -17.77
CA SER A 274 -7.79 -2.67 -18.34
C SER A 274 -7.02 -1.33 -18.40
N ILE A 275 -7.68 -0.24 -18.80
CA ILE A 275 -7.08 1.10 -18.81
C ILE A 275 -6.71 1.53 -17.39
N LEU A 276 -7.57 1.26 -16.41
CA LEU A 276 -7.29 1.51 -15.00
C LEU A 276 -6.05 0.76 -14.52
N LEU A 277 -5.92 -0.53 -14.87
CA LEU A 277 -4.75 -1.34 -14.51
C LEU A 277 -3.46 -0.84 -15.16
N LEU A 278 -3.52 -0.28 -16.37
CA LEU A 278 -2.33 0.29 -17.03
C LEU A 278 -1.75 1.50 -16.29
N ALA A 279 -2.58 2.32 -15.64
CA ALA A 279 -2.11 3.55 -15.00
C ALA A 279 -1.10 3.32 -13.85
N PRO A 280 -1.30 2.37 -12.92
CA PRO A 280 -0.27 1.98 -11.95
C PRO A 280 1.02 1.44 -12.59
N PHE A 281 0.93 0.72 -13.72
CA PHE A 281 2.12 0.25 -14.45
C PHE A 281 2.90 1.40 -15.09
N VAL A 282 2.20 2.41 -15.62
CA VAL A 282 2.84 3.64 -16.11
C VAL A 282 3.58 4.32 -14.97
N LEU A 283 2.96 4.48 -13.79
CA LEU A 283 3.64 5.04 -12.61
C LEU A 283 4.87 4.25 -12.21
N PHE A 284 4.74 2.92 -12.12
CA PHE A 284 5.87 2.03 -11.83
C PHE A 284 7.03 2.24 -12.83
N TYR A 285 6.73 2.21 -14.13
CA TYR A 285 7.72 2.41 -15.19
C TYR A 285 8.42 3.77 -15.08
N ARG A 286 7.66 4.85 -14.84
CA ARG A 286 8.23 6.20 -14.69
C ARG A 286 9.12 6.31 -13.44
N ILE A 287 8.72 5.75 -12.30
CA ILE A 287 9.53 5.75 -11.08
C ILE A 287 10.84 4.96 -11.30
N VAL A 288 10.78 3.81 -11.96
CA VAL A 288 11.98 3.02 -12.29
C VAL A 288 12.89 3.79 -13.24
N HIS A 289 12.36 4.43 -14.28
CA HIS A 289 13.14 5.28 -15.18
C HIS A 289 13.86 6.38 -14.40
N TYR A 290 13.18 7.06 -13.47
CA TYR A 290 13.82 8.05 -12.60
C TYR A 290 14.89 7.45 -11.70
N ALA A 291 14.67 6.26 -11.14
CA ALA A 291 15.68 5.60 -10.33
C ALA A 291 16.99 5.37 -11.11
N LEU A 292 16.89 5.03 -12.41
CA LEU A 292 18.05 4.78 -13.27
C LEU A 292 18.82 6.08 -13.61
N ASP A 293 18.11 7.20 -13.76
CA ASP A 293 18.72 8.49 -14.14
C ASP A 293 19.34 9.25 -12.95
N VAL A 294 18.84 9.02 -11.73
CA VAL A 294 19.27 9.77 -10.55
C VAL A 294 20.71 9.42 -10.16
N PRO A 295 21.59 10.42 -9.95
CA PRO A 295 23.01 10.18 -9.65
C PRO A 295 23.24 9.72 -8.20
N HIS A 296 22.39 10.14 -7.25
CA HIS A 296 22.58 9.84 -5.83
C HIS A 296 22.12 8.42 -5.47
N PRO A 297 22.99 7.56 -4.88
CA PRO A 297 22.65 6.18 -4.59
C PRO A 297 21.46 5.99 -3.66
N ALA A 298 21.32 6.82 -2.62
CA ALA A 298 20.21 6.70 -1.67
C ALA A 298 18.87 7.08 -2.29
N GLU A 299 18.83 8.09 -3.16
CA GLU A 299 17.62 8.45 -3.92
C GLU A 299 17.25 7.35 -4.91
N ARG A 300 18.23 6.78 -5.62
CA ARG A 300 18.02 5.64 -6.51
C ARG A 300 17.43 4.44 -5.76
N LEU A 301 18.00 4.09 -4.61
CA LEU A 301 17.50 3.00 -3.77
C LEU A 301 16.10 3.30 -3.23
N TYR A 302 15.82 4.54 -2.82
CA TYR A 302 14.48 4.96 -2.40
C TYR A 302 13.45 4.76 -3.51
N LEU A 303 13.72 5.29 -4.70
CA LEU A 303 12.81 5.19 -5.85
C LEU A 303 12.60 3.73 -6.26
N GLY A 304 13.67 2.92 -6.31
CA GLY A 304 13.56 1.50 -6.64
C GLY A 304 12.77 0.70 -5.61
N ALA A 305 13.03 0.91 -4.31
CA ALA A 305 12.30 0.23 -3.24
C ALA A 305 10.83 0.70 -3.17
N PHE A 306 10.57 1.99 -3.37
CA PHE A 306 9.21 2.53 -3.45
C PHE A 306 8.45 1.97 -4.67
N ALA A 307 9.09 1.87 -5.84
CA ALA A 307 8.50 1.27 -7.03
C ALA A 307 8.14 -0.21 -6.79
N GLY A 308 9.05 -0.98 -6.18
CA GLY A 308 8.79 -2.38 -5.85
C GLY A 308 7.65 -2.54 -4.83
N LEU A 309 7.59 -1.67 -3.82
CA LEU A 309 6.51 -1.62 -2.84
C LEU A 309 5.17 -1.28 -3.50
N TRP A 310 5.15 -0.27 -4.38
CA TRP A 310 3.98 0.15 -5.14
C TRP A 310 3.44 -0.98 -6.02
N LEU A 311 4.32 -1.66 -6.76
CA LEU A 311 3.96 -2.78 -7.61
C LEU A 311 3.40 -3.95 -6.80
N PHE A 312 4.04 -4.30 -5.67
CA PHE A 312 3.55 -5.36 -4.81
C PHE A 312 2.17 -5.06 -4.25
N GLN A 313 1.94 -3.86 -3.71
CA GLN A 313 0.63 -3.50 -3.18
C GLN A 313 -0.43 -3.46 -4.29
N THR A 314 -0.09 -2.97 -5.48
CA THR A 314 -1.01 -2.97 -6.62
C THR A 314 -1.31 -4.38 -7.12
N GLY A 315 -0.35 -5.31 -7.04
CA GLY A 315 -0.55 -6.69 -7.51
C GLY A 315 -1.22 -7.61 -6.49
N VAL A 316 -1.13 -7.30 -5.20
CA VAL A 316 -1.79 -8.06 -4.12
C VAL A 316 -3.27 -7.69 -3.98
N ASN A 317 -3.62 -6.42 -4.23
CA ASN A 317 -5.00 -5.94 -4.23
C ASN A 317 -5.65 -6.14 -5.61
#